data_AF-A0A1Q6RP35-F1
#
_entry.id   AF-A0A1Q6RP35-F1
#
_cell.length_a   1.000
_cell.length_b   1.000
_cell.length_c   1.000
_cell.angle_alpha   90.00
_cell.angle_beta   90.00
_cell.angle_gamma   90.00
#
_symmetry.space_group_name_H-M   'P 1'
#
loop_
_entity.id
_entity.type
_entity.pdbx_description
1 polymer ?
#
loop_
_entity_poly.entity_id
_entity_poly.type
_entity_poly.pdbx_seq_one_letter_code
_entity_poly.pdbx_strand_id
1 'polypeptide(L)'
;MKGYLDAKELESYKKEDLQELAKQLGVDAEGTKKEIATRCAAVEVDIPDESELTEEDKKVAAEAAAEAAAKAEEEKAAAEAAAKAEEEKAAAEAAAKAEEEKKAAEAAAKAEEEKKAAGLVKVKAKRRFLDKELNQIKDTGETYTVSKERAAVLEEAGVAVVMTE
;
A
#
# COMPACT_ATOMS: atom_id res chain seq x y z
N MET A 1 0.84 -38.86 41.45
CA MET A 1 2.02 -38.44 40.69
C MET A 1 1.73 -37.03 40.20
N LYS A 2 2.42 -36.03 40.76
CA LYS A 2 2.32 -34.62 40.37
C LYS A 2 3.13 -34.50 39.08
N GLY A 3 2.45 -34.51 37.94
CA GLY A 3 3.11 -34.30 36.65
C GLY A 3 3.36 -32.81 36.52
N TYR A 4 4.62 -32.39 36.49
CA TYR A 4 4.93 -31.02 36.14
C TYR A 4 4.48 -30.83 34.70
N LEU A 5 3.40 -30.08 34.47
CA LEU A 5 3.09 -29.63 33.12
C LEU A 5 4.18 -28.62 32.75
N ASP A 6 5.15 -29.08 31.94
CA ASP A 6 6.22 -28.24 31.45
C ASP A 6 5.61 -27.09 30.64
N ALA A 7 5.99 -25.85 30.96
CA ALA A 7 5.51 -24.69 30.22
C ALA A 7 5.80 -24.81 28.70
N LYS A 8 6.89 -25.50 28.34
CA LYS A 8 7.25 -25.83 26.95
C LYS A 8 6.29 -26.81 26.29
N GLU A 9 5.75 -27.77 27.04
CA GLU A 9 4.73 -28.68 26.53
C GLU A 9 3.41 -27.95 26.37
N LEU A 10 3.02 -27.10 27.33
CA LEU A 10 1.83 -26.27 27.24
C LEU A 10 1.90 -25.23 26.11
N GLU A 11 3.09 -24.74 25.77
CA GLU A 11 3.33 -23.91 24.57
C GLU A 11 3.04 -24.64 23.26
N SER A 12 2.94 -25.98 23.26
CA SER A 12 2.51 -26.75 22.08
C SER A 12 0.99 -26.92 21.98
N TYR A 13 0.23 -26.71 23.07
CA TYR A 13 -1.22 -26.94 23.15
C TYR A 13 -2.00 -25.82 22.45
N LYS A 14 -3.22 -26.05 21.98
CA LYS A 14 -3.98 -24.96 21.34
C LYS A 14 -4.42 -23.95 22.39
N LYS A 15 -4.69 -22.72 21.93
CA LYS A 15 -5.11 -21.65 22.84
C LYS A 15 -6.41 -22.02 23.55
N GLU A 16 -7.37 -22.64 22.85
CA GLU A 16 -8.62 -23.08 23.46
C GLU A 16 -8.40 -24.14 24.55
N ASP A 17 -7.53 -25.13 24.30
CA ASP A 17 -7.19 -26.18 25.26
C ASP A 17 -6.54 -25.59 26.53
N LEU A 18 -5.65 -24.61 26.37
CA LEU A 18 -5.02 -23.92 27.50
C LEU A 18 -6.00 -23.05 28.28
N GLN A 19 -6.98 -22.43 27.61
CA GLN A 19 -8.02 -21.65 28.28
C GLN A 19 -9.00 -22.53 29.04
N GLU A 20 -9.30 -23.71 28.51
CA GLU A 20 -10.09 -24.71 29.22
C GLU A 20 -9.33 -25.26 30.43
N LEU A 21 -8.06 -25.60 30.24
CA LEU A 21 -7.17 -26.01 31.33
C LEU A 21 -7.09 -24.92 32.41
N ALA A 22 -6.93 -23.66 32.02
CA ALA A 22 -6.93 -22.53 32.94
C ALA A 22 -8.23 -22.44 33.75
N LYS A 23 -9.39 -22.55 33.11
CA LYS A 23 -10.69 -22.58 33.80
C LYS A 23 -10.85 -23.77 34.73
N GLN A 24 -10.37 -24.95 34.34
CA GLN A 24 -10.39 -26.16 35.17
C GLN A 24 -9.49 -26.01 36.40
N LEU A 25 -8.35 -25.34 36.24
CA LEU A 25 -7.39 -25.04 37.29
C LEU A 25 -7.78 -23.80 38.12
N GLY A 26 -8.87 -23.10 37.76
CA GLY A 26 -9.32 -21.90 38.45
C GLY A 26 -8.43 -20.67 38.24
N VAL A 27 -7.62 -20.66 37.17
CA VAL A 27 -6.74 -19.54 36.82
C VAL A 27 -7.22 -18.74 35.63
N ASP A 28 -6.69 -17.52 35.55
CA ASP A 28 -7.05 -16.54 34.56
C ASP A 28 -6.68 -17.00 33.14
N ALA A 29 -7.70 -17.10 32.29
CA ALA A 29 -7.61 -17.56 30.91
C ALA A 29 -7.43 -16.41 29.90
N GLU A 30 -7.19 -15.18 30.39
CA GLU A 30 -6.98 -14.01 29.56
C GLU A 30 -5.51 -13.85 29.15
N GLY A 31 -5.29 -13.34 27.94
CA GLY A 31 -3.95 -13.09 27.39
C GLY A 31 -3.52 -14.05 26.28
N THR A 32 -2.21 -14.08 26.04
CA THR A 32 -1.57 -14.89 24.99
C THR A 32 -1.41 -16.34 25.44
N LYS A 33 -1.28 -17.24 24.45
CA LYS A 33 -1.14 -18.68 24.69
C LYS A 33 -0.01 -19.02 25.68
N LYS A 34 1.11 -18.28 25.59
CA LYS A 34 2.30 -18.46 26.42
C LYS A 34 2.08 -18.01 27.86
N GLU A 35 1.34 -16.93 28.07
CA GLU A 35 0.98 -16.46 29.41
C GLU A 35 0.07 -17.46 30.12
N ILE A 36 -0.95 -17.96 29.42
CA ILE A 36 -1.87 -18.96 29.97
C ILE A 36 -1.12 -20.27 30.27
N ALA A 37 -0.24 -20.73 29.36
CA ALA A 37 0.62 -21.89 29.58
C ALA A 37 1.50 -21.74 30.84
N THR A 38 2.10 -20.57 31.03
CA THR A 38 2.98 -20.31 32.18
C THR A 38 2.18 -20.28 33.48
N ARG A 39 0.99 -19.68 33.49
CA ARG A 39 0.10 -19.66 34.66
C ARG A 39 -0.42 -21.06 34.99
N CYS A 40 -0.84 -21.84 34.00
CA CYS A 40 -1.26 -23.22 34.19
C CYS A 40 -0.12 -24.12 34.69
N ALA A 41 1.11 -23.94 34.18
CA ALA A 41 2.29 -24.66 34.67
C ALA A 41 2.64 -24.31 36.13
N ALA A 42 2.45 -23.05 36.52
CA ALA A 42 2.75 -22.57 37.87
C ALA A 42 1.74 -23.07 38.92
N VAL A 43 0.49 -23.33 38.54
CA VAL A 43 -0.58 -23.79 39.46
C VAL A 43 -0.31 -25.16 40.07
N GLU A 44 0.35 -26.06 39.34
CA GLU A 44 0.67 -27.39 39.88
C GLU A 44 1.97 -27.40 40.73
N VAL A 45 2.73 -26.31 40.71
CA VAL A 45 3.88 -26.08 41.60
C VAL A 45 3.42 -25.23 42.78
N ASP A 46 2.78 -25.90 43.73
CA ASP A 46 2.62 -25.40 45.11
C ASP A 46 1.86 -24.07 45.20
N ILE A 47 0.55 -24.13 45.46
CA ILE A 47 -0.04 -23.10 46.31
C ILE A 47 0.44 -23.48 47.71
N PRO A 48 1.48 -22.84 48.28
CA PRO A 48 1.74 -23.00 49.70
C PRO A 48 0.48 -22.55 50.44
N ASP A 49 0.09 -23.34 51.44
CA ASP A 49 -0.99 -22.99 52.37
C ASP A 49 -0.78 -21.53 52.82
N GLU A 50 -1.81 -20.67 52.72
CA GLU A 50 -1.73 -19.22 53.00
C GLU A 50 -1.18 -18.88 54.41
N SER A 51 -0.94 -19.89 55.25
CA SER A 51 -0.41 -19.80 56.60
C SER A 51 1.13 -19.85 56.74
N GLU A 52 1.93 -20.10 55.67
CA GLU A 52 3.41 -20.14 55.74
C GLU A 52 4.18 -19.27 54.72
N LEU A 53 3.52 -18.41 53.95
CA LEU A 53 4.20 -17.49 53.03
C LEU A 53 4.73 -16.23 53.75
N THR A 54 6.06 -16.05 53.78
CA THR A 54 6.68 -14.82 54.27
C THR A 54 6.52 -13.66 53.26
N GLU A 55 6.58 -12.40 53.72
CA GLU A 55 6.42 -11.22 52.87
C GLU A 55 7.43 -11.15 51.69
N GLU A 56 8.55 -11.88 51.76
CA GLU A 56 9.53 -11.98 50.68
C GLU A 56 9.03 -12.76 49.46
N ASP A 57 8.38 -13.91 49.63
CA ASP A 57 7.89 -14.74 48.51
C ASP A 57 6.78 -14.03 47.71
N LYS A 58 5.92 -13.28 48.40
CA LYS A 58 4.86 -12.48 47.77
C LYS A 58 5.43 -11.32 46.93
N LYS A 59 6.59 -10.79 47.34
CA LYS A 59 7.29 -9.73 46.61
C LYS A 59 7.99 -10.27 45.37
N VAL A 60 8.59 -11.46 45.44
CA VAL A 60 9.25 -12.10 44.28
C VAL A 60 8.23 -12.48 43.20
N ALA A 61 7.06 -13.00 43.58
CA ALA A 61 5.98 -13.28 42.62
C ALA A 61 5.44 -12.01 41.93
N ALA A 62 5.32 -10.91 42.67
CA ALA A 62 4.86 -9.63 42.12
C ALA A 62 5.91 -8.98 41.18
N GLU A 63 7.20 -9.08 41.52
CA GLU A 63 8.30 -8.53 40.71
C GLU A 63 8.47 -9.30 39.39
N ALA A 64 8.35 -10.63 39.43
CA ALA A 64 8.38 -11.47 38.22
C ALA A 64 7.18 -11.20 37.28
N ALA A 65 5.99 -10.94 37.84
CA ALA A 65 4.82 -10.57 37.06
C ALA A 65 4.96 -9.17 36.40
N ALA A 66 5.57 -8.22 37.10
CA ALA A 66 5.84 -6.88 36.57
C ALA A 66 6.91 -6.88 35.45
N GLU A 67 7.98 -7.67 35.59
CA GLU A 67 9.02 -7.77 34.56
C GLU A 67 8.49 -8.47 33.29
N ALA A 68 7.62 -9.47 33.44
CA ALA A 68 6.95 -10.13 32.32
C ALA A 68 6.00 -9.17 31.56
N ALA A 69 5.26 -8.33 32.28
CA ALA A 69 4.39 -7.32 31.67
C ALA A 69 5.20 -6.25 30.91
N ALA A 70 6.35 -5.81 31.46
CA ALA A 70 7.22 -4.83 30.80
C ALA A 70 7.84 -5.37 29.51
N LYS A 71 8.31 -6.63 29.49
CA LYS A 71 8.85 -7.26 28.27
C LYS A 71 7.80 -7.46 27.18
N ALA A 72 6.55 -7.76 27.55
CA ALA A 72 5.46 -7.90 26.59
C ALA A 72 5.08 -6.57 25.94
N GLU A 73 5.14 -5.46 26.68
CA GLU A 73 4.85 -4.12 26.15
C GLU A 73 5.95 -3.64 25.18
N GLU A 74 7.22 -3.92 25.51
CA GLU A 74 8.37 -3.58 24.65
C GLU A 74 8.35 -4.35 23.31
N GLU A 75 8.02 -5.65 23.33
CA GLU A 75 7.94 -6.45 22.11
C GLU A 75 6.78 -6.00 21.20
N LYS A 76 5.67 -5.57 21.80
CA LYS A 76 4.52 -5.01 21.05
C LYS A 76 4.85 -3.67 20.39
N ALA A 77 5.61 -2.81 21.07
CA ALA A 77 6.06 -1.53 20.52
C ALA A 77 7.03 -1.72 19.33
N ALA A 78 7.94 -2.70 19.42
CA ALA A 78 8.86 -3.02 18.33
C ALA A 78 8.13 -3.55 17.08
N ALA A 79 7.11 -4.40 17.26
CA ALA A 79 6.30 -4.92 16.16
C ALA A 79 5.48 -3.82 15.46
N GLU A 80 4.90 -2.89 16.23
CA GLU A 80 4.12 -1.77 15.66
C GLU A 80 5.01 -0.79 14.87
N ALA A 81 6.23 -0.53 15.35
CA ALA A 81 7.21 0.28 14.64
C ALA A 81 7.66 -0.36 13.32
N ALA A 82 7.88 -1.68 13.29
CA ALA A 82 8.22 -2.41 12.07
C ALA A 82 7.08 -2.39 11.04
N ALA A 83 5.82 -2.54 11.49
CA ALA A 83 4.65 -2.48 10.61
C ALA A 83 4.47 -1.09 9.97
N LYS A 84 4.64 0.00 10.74
CA LYS A 84 4.61 1.36 10.21
C LYS A 84 5.70 1.63 9.16
N ALA A 85 6.91 1.12 9.40
CA ALA A 85 8.01 1.29 8.45
C ALA A 85 7.77 0.56 7.12
N GLU A 86 7.14 -0.62 7.16
CA GLU A 86 6.79 -1.37 5.94
C GLU A 86 5.67 -0.69 5.14
N GLU A 87 4.65 -0.14 5.83
CA GLU A 87 3.56 0.60 5.19
C GLU A 87 4.06 1.88 4.50
N GLU A 88 4.95 2.65 5.16
CA GLU A 88 5.52 3.87 4.58
C GLU A 88 6.37 3.58 3.34
N LYS A 89 7.10 2.46 3.35
CA LYS A 89 7.90 2.02 2.19
C LYS A 89 7.01 1.60 1.01
N ALA A 90 5.90 0.93 1.27
CA ALA A 90 4.93 0.55 0.23
C ALA A 90 4.25 1.78 -0.39
N ALA A 91 3.89 2.78 0.42
CA ALA A 91 3.31 4.03 -0.05
C ALA A 91 4.30 4.83 -0.93
N ALA A 92 5.58 4.88 -0.55
CA ALA A 92 6.62 5.54 -1.33
C ALA A 92 6.86 4.87 -2.70
N GLU A 93 6.86 3.53 -2.75
CA GLU A 93 7.06 2.80 -4.00
C GLU A 93 5.86 2.97 -4.96
N ALA A 94 4.63 3.00 -4.44
CA ALA A 94 3.43 3.27 -5.23
C ALA A 94 3.44 4.69 -5.83
N ALA A 95 3.86 5.69 -5.04
CA ALA A 95 4.00 7.07 -5.53
C ALA A 95 5.06 7.20 -6.64
N ALA A 96 6.20 6.51 -6.51
CA ALA A 96 7.25 6.51 -7.52
C ALA A 96 6.79 5.89 -8.85
N LYS A 97 6.08 4.75 -8.81
CA LYS A 97 5.52 4.12 -10.02
C LYS A 97 4.49 5.01 -10.72
N ALA A 98 3.63 5.69 -9.96
CA ALA A 98 2.64 6.61 -10.52
C ALA A 98 3.29 7.83 -11.20
N GLU A 99 4.40 8.35 -10.65
CA GLU A 99 5.15 9.45 -11.28
C GLU A 99 5.83 9.02 -12.58
N GLU A 100 6.42 7.82 -12.61
CA GLU A 100 7.09 7.28 -13.80
C GLU A 100 6.07 7.06 -14.94
N GLU A 101 4.91 6.47 -14.64
CA GLU A 101 3.86 6.23 -15.63
C GLU A 101 3.31 7.54 -16.22
N LYS A 102 3.16 8.58 -15.39
CA LYS A 102 2.75 9.91 -15.84
C LYS A 102 3.79 10.55 -16.77
N LYS A 103 5.09 10.41 -16.48
CA LYS A 103 6.18 10.89 -17.35
C LYS A 103 6.20 10.16 -18.68
N ALA A 104 5.99 8.85 -18.69
CA ALA A 104 5.89 8.06 -19.92
C ALA A 104 4.69 8.48 -20.79
N ALA A 105 3.53 8.70 -20.17
CA ALA A 105 2.33 9.19 -20.87
C ALA A 105 2.52 10.59 -21.46
N GLU A 106 3.15 11.51 -20.72
CA GLU A 106 3.43 12.87 -21.23
C GLU A 106 4.42 12.86 -22.41
N ALA A 107 5.45 12.00 -22.34
CA ALA A 107 6.40 11.84 -23.44
C ALA A 107 5.73 11.26 -24.70
N ALA A 108 4.84 10.29 -24.54
CA ALA A 108 4.07 9.72 -25.65
C ALA A 108 3.13 10.76 -26.28
N ALA A 109 2.44 11.56 -25.47
CA ALA A 109 1.56 12.63 -25.96
C ALA A 109 2.35 13.70 -26.74
N LYS A 110 3.51 14.14 -26.23
CA LYS A 110 4.39 15.07 -26.95
C LYS A 110 4.88 14.50 -28.27
N ALA A 111 5.29 13.22 -28.30
CA ALA A 111 5.73 12.57 -29.53
C ALA A 111 4.60 12.42 -30.57
N GLU A 112 3.35 12.19 -30.14
CA GLU A 112 2.20 12.15 -31.03
C GLU A 112 1.86 13.54 -31.59
N GLU A 113 1.92 14.59 -30.76
CA GLU A 113 1.70 15.97 -31.18
C GLU A 113 2.76 16.41 -32.21
N GLU A 114 4.04 16.09 -31.97
CA GLU A 114 5.13 16.41 -32.88
C GLU A 114 4.97 15.70 -34.23
N LYS A 115 4.52 14.43 -34.23
CA LYS A 115 4.20 13.69 -35.46
C LYS A 115 3.02 14.31 -36.22
N LYS A 116 1.97 14.75 -35.51
CA LYS A 116 0.84 15.44 -36.13
C LYS A 116 1.30 16.76 -36.76
N ALA A 117 2.13 17.54 -36.07
CA ALA A 117 2.69 18.78 -36.60
C ALA A 117 3.57 18.57 -37.84
N ALA A 118 4.42 17.52 -37.85
CA ALA A 118 5.25 17.16 -39.00
C ALA A 118 4.46 16.73 -40.25
N GLY A 119 3.19 16.30 -40.08
CA GLY A 119 2.28 15.93 -41.15
C GLY A 119 1.52 17.09 -41.79
N LEU A 120 1.59 18.29 -41.21
CA LEU A 120 0.89 19.47 -41.69
C LEU A 120 1.72 20.24 -42.72
N VAL A 121 1.04 20.84 -43.70
CA VAL A 121 1.60 21.71 -44.73
C VAL A 121 0.82 23.02 -44.79
N LYS A 122 1.48 24.12 -45.14
CA LYS A 122 0.82 25.41 -45.36
C LYS A 122 0.18 25.44 -46.74
N VAL A 123 -1.04 25.95 -46.81
CA VAL A 123 -1.77 26.19 -48.07
C VAL A 123 -2.28 27.63 -48.10
N LYS A 124 -2.51 28.16 -49.30
CA LYS A 124 -3.11 29.47 -49.53
C LYS A 124 -4.40 29.33 -50.33
N ALA A 125 -5.50 29.87 -49.81
CA ALA A 125 -6.78 29.89 -50.52
C ALA A 125 -6.72 30.78 -51.77
N LYS A 126 -7.16 30.26 -52.92
CA LYS A 126 -7.24 30.99 -54.20
C LYS A 126 -8.56 31.73 -54.37
N ARG A 127 -9.62 31.27 -53.71
CA ARG A 127 -10.97 31.84 -53.78
C ARG A 127 -11.67 31.59 -52.45
N ARG A 128 -12.75 32.34 -52.18
CA ARG A 128 -13.56 32.11 -50.99
C ARG A 128 -14.27 30.76 -51.09
N PHE A 129 -14.13 29.92 -50.06
CA PHE A 129 -14.84 28.63 -49.98
C PHE A 129 -15.15 28.25 -48.52
N LEU A 130 -16.14 27.38 -48.32
CA LEU A 130 -16.43 26.78 -47.02
C LEU A 130 -15.61 25.49 -46.87
N ASP A 131 -14.66 25.49 -45.94
CA ASP A 131 -13.98 24.27 -45.56
C ASP A 131 -14.90 23.42 -44.68
N LYS A 132 -15.38 22.31 -45.24
CA LYS A 132 -16.31 21.38 -44.56
C LYS A 132 -15.68 20.57 -43.43
N GLU A 133 -14.36 20.40 -43.41
CA GLU A 133 -13.68 19.69 -42.33
C GLU A 133 -13.48 20.62 -41.13
N LEU A 134 -13.10 21.87 -41.39
CA LEU A 134 -12.88 22.87 -40.35
C LEU A 134 -14.16 23.63 -39.96
N ASN A 135 -15.26 23.46 -40.71
CA ASN A 135 -16.49 24.25 -40.61
C ASN A 135 -16.21 25.76 -40.60
N GLN A 136 -15.27 26.21 -41.44
CA GLN A 136 -14.80 27.60 -41.50
C GLN A 136 -14.83 28.11 -42.93
N ILE A 137 -15.21 29.38 -43.11
CA ILE A 137 -15.05 30.06 -44.39
C ILE A 137 -13.59 30.49 -44.51
N LYS A 138 -12.95 30.11 -45.62
CA LYS A 138 -11.60 30.54 -45.99
C LYS A 138 -11.72 31.61 -47.04
N ASP A 139 -11.16 32.79 -46.77
CA ASP A 139 -11.16 33.92 -47.70
C ASP A 139 -9.99 33.85 -48.68
N THR A 140 -10.14 34.55 -49.79
CA THR A 140 -9.12 34.57 -50.85
C THR A 140 -7.81 35.15 -50.32
N GLY A 141 -6.72 34.41 -50.51
CA GLY A 141 -5.39 34.79 -50.04
C GLY A 141 -5.06 34.36 -48.61
N GLU A 142 -6.02 33.80 -47.86
CA GLU A 142 -5.79 33.30 -46.49
C GLU A 142 -4.84 32.10 -46.50
N THR A 143 -3.88 32.11 -45.58
CA THR A 143 -2.90 31.04 -45.38
C THR A 143 -3.20 30.27 -44.11
N TYR A 144 -3.19 28.94 -44.17
CA TYR A 144 -3.48 28.07 -43.03
C TYR A 144 -2.80 26.71 -43.20
N THR A 145 -2.71 25.94 -42.11
CA THR A 145 -2.08 24.62 -42.10
C THR A 145 -3.12 23.51 -42.19
N VAL A 146 -2.88 22.53 -43.05
CA VAL A 146 -3.71 21.33 -43.22
C VAL A 146 -2.83 20.10 -43.40
N SER A 147 -3.38 18.91 -43.20
CA SER A 147 -2.71 17.66 -43.52
C SER A 147 -2.33 17.59 -45.00
N LYS A 148 -1.25 16.88 -45.35
CA LYS A 148 -0.81 16.67 -46.75
C LYS A 148 -1.94 16.16 -47.67
N GLU A 149 -2.73 15.21 -47.20
CA GLU A 149 -3.87 14.65 -47.95
C GLU A 149 -4.93 15.72 -48.25
N ARG A 150 -5.26 16.54 -47.25
CA ARG A 150 -6.21 17.65 -47.42
C ARG A 150 -5.68 18.71 -48.35
N ALA A 151 -4.38 19.01 -48.28
CA ALA A 151 -3.74 19.95 -49.19
C ALA A 151 -3.91 19.54 -50.66
N ALA A 152 -3.73 18.25 -50.96
CA ALA A 152 -3.96 17.69 -52.29
C ALA A 152 -5.42 17.82 -52.75
N VAL A 153 -6.39 17.52 -51.86
CA VAL A 153 -7.83 17.68 -52.17
C VAL A 153 -8.19 19.13 -52.48
N LEU A 154 -7.65 20.08 -51.71
CA LEU A 154 -7.89 21.51 -51.93
C LEU A 154 -7.25 22.04 -53.22
N GLU A 155 -6.10 21.48 -53.59
CA GLU A 155 -5.42 21.81 -54.85
C GLU A 155 -6.16 21.22 -56.07
N GLU A 156 -6.61 19.96 -55.99
CA GLU A 156 -7.41 19.30 -57.03
C GLU A 156 -8.73 20.04 -57.28
N ALA A 157 -9.41 20.46 -56.20
CA ALA A 157 -10.62 21.27 -56.28
C ALA A 157 -10.37 22.73 -56.73
N GLY A 158 -9.11 23.12 -56.91
CA GLY A 158 -8.69 24.46 -57.32
C GLY A 158 -9.07 25.57 -56.32
N VAL A 159 -9.36 25.21 -55.06
CA VAL A 159 -9.75 26.16 -54.01
C VAL A 159 -8.56 26.73 -53.25
N ALA A 160 -7.46 25.97 -53.15
CA ALA A 160 -6.21 26.40 -52.53
C ALA A 160 -4.98 25.94 -53.33
N VAL A 161 -3.80 26.38 -52.92
CA VAL A 161 -2.50 25.89 -53.42
C VAL A 161 -1.58 25.60 -52.25
N VAL A 162 -0.78 24.55 -52.34
CA VAL A 162 0.25 24.25 -51.35
C VAL A 162 1.35 25.31 -51.43
N MET A 163 1.66 25.92 -50.29
CA MET A 163 2.81 26.80 -50.16
C MET A 163 4.03 25.94 -49.88
N THR A 164 4.87 25.74 -50.88
CA THR A 164 6.22 25.20 -50.68
C THR A 164 7.05 26.29 -50.00
N GLU A 165 7.48 26.04 -48.76
CA GLU A 165 8.48 26.89 -48.07
C GLU A 165 9.85 26.81 -48.75
#